data_AF-A0AA41N8N5-F1
#
_entry.id   AF-A0AA41N8N5-F1
#
_cell.length_a   1.000
_cell.length_b   1.000
_cell.length_c   1.000
_cell.angle_alpha   90.00
_cell.angle_beta   90.00
_cell.angle_gamma   90.00
#
_symmetry.space_group_name_H-M   'P 1'
#
loop_
_entity.id
_entity.type
_entity.pdbx_description
1 polymer ?
#
loop_
_entity_poly.entity_id
_entity_poly.type
_entity_poly.pdbx_seq_one_letter_code
_entity_poly.pdbx_strand_id
1 'polypeptide(L)'
;MERADVIMVALEALISTNLYDIHAASKVLKMVLKYNIPEIGKVSEIIEYIYFHTNSITEATAQSTIRRILYLLAQSYTDEVILTLFKIEDESQKGIHRPWEILASFPKGYEVIMEYLLQRLIPFQAKKDQEPSRTSRISPWIATRAIYELLQEPSRRMELHTFFSSLYVRLLFQVSFLVLEESAEMLQDQQLVMECVDPVSSTVEALKTLMYSSGYEELVTYVHTFGGWNLLVDPEKHYDGVTLLARSLVVKDCWHNRPIFSFIISILQDMNCPNHITALVFLTEVTGAAGGWGGAGASKAAIYPWSIHPAARLTSQPPRRIEDLTNNTSLGFLELEDLIPA
;
A
#
# COMPACT_ATOMS: atom_id res chain seq x y z
N MET A 1 -22.05 -25.02 19.12
CA MET A 1 -22.01 -24.38 17.80
C MET A 1 -20.70 -23.64 17.74
N GLU A 2 -19.81 -24.04 16.83
CA GLU A 2 -18.54 -23.36 16.66
C GLU A 2 -18.82 -21.92 16.19
N ARG A 3 -18.01 -20.93 16.58
CA ARG A 3 -18.25 -19.52 16.22
C ARG A 3 -18.30 -19.31 14.70
N ALA A 4 -17.50 -20.08 13.96
CA ALA A 4 -17.53 -20.11 12.51
C ALA A 4 -18.89 -20.57 11.96
N ASP A 5 -19.50 -21.59 12.55
CA ASP A 5 -20.81 -22.08 12.10
C ASP A 5 -21.91 -21.03 12.32
N VAL A 6 -21.86 -20.27 13.42
CA VAL A 6 -22.79 -19.14 13.66
C VAL A 6 -22.64 -18.05 12.60
N ILE A 7 -21.39 -17.74 12.22
CA ILE A 7 -21.10 -16.75 11.19
C ILE A 7 -21.61 -17.25 9.83
N MET A 8 -21.33 -18.50 9.47
CA MET A 8 -21.77 -19.09 8.20
C MET A 8 -23.30 -19.13 8.09
N VAL A 9 -24.01 -19.59 9.11
CA VAL A 9 -25.49 -19.62 9.11
C VAL A 9 -26.07 -18.20 9.01
N ALA A 10 -25.47 -17.23 9.69
CA ALA A 10 -25.93 -15.85 9.57
C ALA A 10 -25.60 -15.25 8.19
N LEU A 11 -24.48 -15.61 7.56
CA LEU A 11 -24.16 -15.21 6.19
C LEU A 11 -25.15 -15.81 5.18
N GLU A 12 -25.56 -17.06 5.36
CA GLU A 12 -26.62 -17.70 4.56
C GLU A 12 -27.95 -16.94 4.66
N ALA A 13 -28.32 -16.51 5.87
CA ALA A 13 -29.53 -15.71 6.09
C ALA A 13 -29.47 -14.31 5.44
N LEU A 14 -28.27 -13.75 5.20
CA LEU A 14 -28.12 -12.47 4.48
C LEU A 14 -28.44 -12.56 2.98
N ILE A 15 -28.49 -13.76 2.41
CA ILE A 15 -28.85 -14.01 1.01
C ILE A 15 -30.37 -14.22 0.86
N SER A 16 -31.09 -14.40 1.97
CA SER A 16 -32.54 -14.57 1.95
C SER A 16 -33.25 -13.33 1.37
N THR A 17 -34.46 -13.52 0.84
CA THR A 17 -35.30 -12.41 0.36
C THR A 17 -36.08 -11.72 1.48
N ASN A 18 -36.00 -12.24 2.72
CA ASN A 18 -36.76 -11.75 3.86
C ASN A 18 -35.95 -10.69 4.63
N LEU A 19 -36.43 -9.45 4.63
CA LEU A 19 -35.81 -8.33 5.34
C LEU A 19 -35.64 -8.58 6.85
N TYR A 20 -36.55 -9.31 7.48
CA TYR A 20 -36.45 -9.64 8.90
C TYR A 20 -35.25 -10.55 9.17
N ASP A 21 -35.04 -11.55 8.32
CA ASP A 21 -33.93 -12.50 8.44
C ASP A 21 -32.60 -11.80 8.16
N ILE A 22 -32.56 -10.91 7.14
CA ILE A 22 -31.38 -10.08 6.84
C ILE A 22 -31.00 -9.20 8.03
N HIS A 23 -31.96 -8.51 8.65
CA HIS A 23 -31.69 -7.63 9.78
C HIS A 23 -31.30 -8.41 11.04
N ALA A 24 -31.96 -9.54 11.31
CA ALA A 24 -31.62 -10.42 12.42
C ALA A 24 -30.20 -10.98 12.26
N ALA A 25 -29.87 -11.50 11.08
CA ALA A 25 -28.56 -12.00 10.73
C ALA A 25 -27.48 -10.92 10.85
N SER A 26 -27.74 -9.73 10.30
CA SER A 26 -26.83 -8.59 10.42
C SER A 26 -26.56 -8.22 11.88
N LYS A 27 -27.57 -8.26 12.74
CA LYS A 27 -27.44 -7.98 14.17
C LYS A 27 -26.65 -9.06 14.91
N VAL A 28 -26.87 -10.33 14.58
CA VAL A 28 -26.10 -11.47 15.11
C VAL A 28 -24.63 -11.36 14.71
N LEU A 29 -24.34 -11.13 13.43
CA LEU A 29 -22.98 -10.97 12.92
C LEU A 29 -22.26 -9.81 13.61
N LYS A 30 -22.92 -8.65 13.72
CA LYS A 30 -22.38 -7.50 14.46
C LYS A 30 -22.05 -7.83 15.92
N MET A 31 -22.91 -8.62 16.60
CA MET A 31 -22.67 -9.00 18.00
C MET A 31 -21.54 -10.03 18.15
N VAL A 32 -21.49 -11.05 17.30
CA VAL A 32 -20.48 -12.10 17.34
C VAL A 32 -19.09 -11.54 17.05
N LEU A 33 -19.00 -10.52 16.18
CA LEU A 33 -17.74 -9.90 15.75
C LEU A 33 -17.35 -8.67 16.58
N LYS A 34 -18.20 -8.22 17.51
CA LYS A 34 -17.92 -7.06 18.38
C LYS A 34 -16.82 -7.35 19.41
N TYR A 35 -16.66 -8.61 19.80
CA TYR A 35 -15.63 -9.02 20.75
C TYR A 35 -14.44 -9.58 19.99
N ASN A 36 -13.23 -9.12 20.35
CA ASN A 36 -11.96 -9.47 19.72
C ASN A 36 -11.93 -10.95 19.33
N ILE A 37 -11.51 -11.24 18.09
CA ILE A 37 -11.74 -12.50 17.37
C ILE A 37 -10.44 -13.34 17.39
N PRO A 38 -10.10 -14.10 18.45
CA PRO A 38 -8.78 -14.71 18.52
C PRO A 38 -8.76 -16.08 17.85
N GLU A 39 -9.92 -16.72 17.62
CA GLU A 39 -10.01 -18.09 17.10
C GLU A 39 -11.28 -18.30 16.25
N ILE A 40 -11.25 -17.91 14.98
CA ILE A 40 -12.16 -18.45 13.95
C ILE A 40 -11.37 -19.49 13.17
N GLY A 41 -11.78 -20.77 13.22
CA GLY A 41 -11.07 -21.85 12.54
C GLY A 41 -11.28 -21.93 11.02
N LYS A 42 -12.30 -21.25 10.48
CA LYS A 42 -12.75 -21.36 9.08
C LYS A 42 -12.75 -20.02 8.34
N VAL A 43 -11.69 -19.21 8.50
CA VAL A 43 -11.65 -17.86 7.91
C VAL A 43 -11.64 -17.94 6.38
N SER A 44 -10.86 -18.85 5.78
CA SER A 44 -10.87 -19.05 4.33
C SER A 44 -12.25 -19.40 3.77
N GLU A 45 -12.99 -20.31 4.41
CA GLU A 45 -14.34 -20.71 4.00
C GLU A 45 -15.33 -19.53 4.06
N ILE A 46 -15.23 -18.70 5.10
CA ILE A 46 -16.06 -17.50 5.25
C ILE A 46 -15.77 -16.50 4.11
N ILE A 47 -14.50 -16.31 3.74
CA ILE A 47 -14.09 -15.39 2.68
C ILE A 47 -14.55 -15.89 1.31
N GLU A 48 -14.32 -17.18 1.02
CA GLU A 48 -14.80 -17.84 -0.20
C GLU A 48 -16.33 -17.69 -0.30
N TYR A 49 -17.05 -17.97 0.78
CA TYR A 49 -18.51 -17.84 0.83
C TYR A 49 -18.96 -16.41 0.53
N ILE A 50 -18.38 -15.42 1.20
CA ILE A 50 -18.69 -14.01 0.97
C ILE A 50 -18.44 -13.64 -0.49
N TYR A 51 -17.31 -14.03 -1.06
CA TYR A 51 -16.95 -13.71 -2.44
C TYR A 51 -17.96 -14.26 -3.44
N PHE A 52 -18.29 -15.56 -3.35
CA PHE A 52 -19.21 -16.21 -4.28
C PHE A 52 -20.64 -15.63 -4.21
N HIS A 53 -21.05 -15.11 -3.06
CA HIS A 53 -22.41 -14.63 -2.85
C HIS A 53 -22.56 -13.10 -2.84
N THR A 54 -21.47 -12.34 -2.94
CA THR A 54 -21.50 -10.86 -2.96
C THR A 54 -22.40 -10.30 -4.08
N ASN A 55 -22.46 -10.97 -5.23
CA ASN A 55 -23.32 -10.57 -6.35
C ASN A 55 -24.82 -10.83 -6.11
N SER A 56 -25.15 -11.80 -5.27
CA SER A 56 -26.52 -12.19 -4.95
C SER A 56 -27.16 -11.27 -3.91
N ILE A 57 -26.34 -10.51 -3.19
CA ILE A 57 -26.75 -9.67 -2.07
C ILE A 57 -26.96 -8.24 -2.59
N THR A 58 -28.22 -7.90 -2.82
CA THR A 58 -28.62 -6.59 -3.34
C THR A 58 -29.00 -5.59 -2.24
N GLU A 59 -29.28 -6.09 -1.04
CA GLU A 59 -29.74 -5.28 0.10
C GLU A 59 -28.57 -4.55 0.78
N ALA A 60 -28.73 -3.25 1.03
CA ALA A 60 -27.65 -2.37 1.48
C ALA A 60 -27.14 -2.69 2.89
N THR A 61 -28.03 -3.10 3.82
CA THR A 61 -27.61 -3.49 5.18
C THR A 61 -26.81 -4.80 5.18
N ALA A 62 -27.15 -5.75 4.32
CA ALA A 62 -26.39 -6.98 4.11
C ALA A 62 -25.01 -6.69 3.50
N GLN A 63 -24.96 -5.83 2.46
CA GLN A 63 -23.69 -5.41 1.85
C GLN A 63 -22.77 -4.72 2.85
N SER A 64 -23.28 -3.75 3.62
CA SER A 64 -22.50 -3.05 4.65
C SER A 64 -22.01 -4.00 5.76
N THR A 65 -22.83 -4.97 6.15
CA THR A 65 -22.45 -6.00 7.13
C THR A 65 -21.32 -6.86 6.59
N ILE A 66 -21.41 -7.34 5.35
CA ILE A 66 -20.37 -8.16 4.72
C ILE A 66 -19.04 -7.40 4.60
N ARG A 67 -19.08 -6.15 4.15
CA ARG A 67 -17.88 -5.30 4.10
C ARG A 67 -17.22 -5.20 5.48
N ARG A 68 -18.03 -4.99 6.53
CA ARG A 68 -17.54 -4.92 7.92
C ARG A 68 -16.91 -6.24 8.38
N ILE A 69 -17.48 -7.40 7.99
CA ILE A 69 -16.93 -8.72 8.31
C ILE A 69 -15.56 -8.90 7.67
N LEU A 70 -15.47 -8.67 6.36
CA LEU A 70 -14.20 -8.79 5.62
C LEU A 70 -13.11 -7.89 6.21
N TYR A 71 -13.47 -6.65 6.57
CA TYR A 71 -12.55 -5.74 7.27
C TYR A 71 -12.03 -6.34 8.58
N LEU A 72 -12.90 -6.88 9.45
CA LEU A 72 -12.49 -7.41 10.75
C LEU A 72 -11.62 -8.66 10.60
N LEU A 73 -11.94 -9.52 9.63
CA LEU A 73 -11.12 -10.68 9.28
C LEU A 73 -9.75 -10.23 8.76
N ALA A 74 -9.69 -9.23 7.88
CA ALA A 74 -8.43 -8.71 7.35
C ALA A 74 -7.53 -8.10 8.43
N GLN A 75 -8.10 -7.53 9.50
CA GLN A 75 -7.34 -7.02 10.64
C GLN A 75 -6.81 -8.13 11.56
N SER A 76 -7.58 -9.21 11.73
CA SER A 76 -7.25 -10.26 12.71
C SER A 76 -6.48 -11.45 12.10
N TYR A 77 -6.70 -11.71 10.80
CA TYR A 77 -6.20 -12.86 10.05
C TYR A 77 -5.64 -12.43 8.69
N THR A 78 -4.83 -11.36 8.66
CA THR A 78 -4.35 -10.72 7.42
C THR A 78 -3.69 -11.71 6.44
N ASP A 79 -2.84 -12.62 6.94
CA ASP A 79 -2.20 -13.66 6.12
C ASP A 79 -3.23 -14.56 5.42
N GLU A 80 -4.18 -15.10 6.17
CA GLU A 80 -5.18 -16.02 5.64
C GLU A 80 -6.11 -15.33 4.65
N VAL A 81 -6.48 -14.08 4.93
CA VAL A 81 -7.32 -13.28 4.03
C VAL A 81 -6.63 -13.06 2.69
N ILE A 82 -5.40 -12.53 2.69
CA ILE A 82 -4.65 -12.24 1.47
C ILE A 82 -4.42 -13.51 0.65
N LEU A 83 -4.01 -14.60 1.29
CA LEU A 83 -3.77 -15.88 0.60
C LEU A 83 -5.07 -16.47 0.01
N THR A 84 -6.19 -16.36 0.72
CA THR A 84 -7.48 -16.83 0.21
C THR A 84 -7.96 -15.99 -0.96
N LEU A 85 -7.77 -14.67 -0.93
CA LEU A 85 -8.12 -13.80 -2.05
C LEU A 85 -7.33 -14.12 -3.31
N PHE A 86 -6.03 -14.39 -3.20
CA PHE A 86 -5.25 -14.83 -4.36
C PHE A 86 -5.69 -16.18 -4.90
N LYS A 87 -5.94 -17.15 -4.02
CA LYS A 87 -6.49 -18.46 -4.42
C LYS A 87 -7.78 -18.30 -5.24
N ILE A 88 -8.71 -17.44 -4.77
CA ILE A 88 -9.96 -17.15 -5.47
C ILE A 88 -9.69 -16.48 -6.82
N GLU A 89 -8.79 -15.50 -6.88
CA GLU A 89 -8.45 -14.79 -8.12
C GLU A 89 -7.87 -15.74 -9.18
N ASP A 90 -6.94 -16.60 -8.76
CA ASP A 90 -6.27 -17.57 -9.63
C ASP A 90 -7.25 -18.65 -10.15
N GLU A 91 -8.23 -19.06 -9.34
CA GLU A 91 -9.28 -20.03 -9.72
C GLU A 91 -10.41 -19.41 -10.57
N SER A 92 -10.71 -18.12 -10.39
CA SER A 92 -11.95 -17.52 -10.89
C SER A 92 -11.94 -17.12 -12.37
N GLN A 93 -10.79 -17.07 -13.06
CA GLN A 93 -10.63 -16.69 -14.49
C GLN A 93 -11.30 -15.36 -14.91
N LYS A 94 -11.91 -14.62 -13.99
CA LYS A 94 -12.72 -13.43 -14.24
C LYS A 94 -12.20 -12.33 -13.33
N GLY A 95 -11.50 -11.37 -13.93
CA GLY A 95 -10.93 -10.16 -13.32
C GLY A 95 -11.95 -9.26 -12.63
N ILE A 96 -12.57 -9.77 -11.58
CA ILE A 96 -13.48 -9.06 -10.69
C ILE A 96 -12.64 -8.68 -9.47
N HIS A 97 -12.01 -7.50 -9.51
CA HIS A 97 -11.18 -6.92 -8.43
C HIS A 97 -11.96 -6.57 -7.14
N ARG A 98 -13.21 -7.03 -7.01
CA ARG A 98 -14.11 -6.71 -5.88
C ARG A 98 -13.59 -7.06 -4.48
N PRO A 99 -12.80 -8.12 -4.23
CA PRO A 99 -12.36 -8.39 -2.87
C PRO A 99 -11.39 -7.33 -2.36
N TRP A 100 -10.50 -6.85 -3.23
CA TRP A 100 -9.54 -5.79 -2.92
C TRP A 100 -10.24 -4.44 -2.74
N GLU A 101 -11.24 -4.12 -3.58
CA GLU A 101 -12.10 -2.94 -3.42
C GLU A 101 -12.79 -2.94 -2.03
N ILE A 102 -13.24 -4.10 -1.55
CA ILE A 102 -13.88 -4.21 -0.23
C ILE A 102 -12.86 -4.00 0.90
N LEU A 103 -11.68 -4.60 0.81
CA LEU A 103 -10.60 -4.36 1.79
C LEU A 103 -10.21 -2.88 1.83
N ALA A 104 -10.11 -2.28 0.65
CA ALA A 104 -9.85 -0.88 0.47
C ALA A 104 -11.10 -0.01 0.64
N SER A 105 -12.27 -0.53 1.05
CA SER A 105 -13.45 0.31 1.31
C SER A 105 -13.39 1.03 2.66
N PHE A 106 -12.42 0.68 3.52
CA PHE A 106 -12.26 1.28 4.84
C PHE A 106 -10.89 1.96 4.98
N PRO A 107 -10.83 3.29 5.19
CA PRO A 107 -9.57 4.04 5.33
C PRO A 107 -8.60 3.39 6.31
N LYS A 108 -9.08 3.11 7.54
CA LYS A 108 -8.21 2.59 8.59
C LYS A 108 -7.76 1.16 8.36
N GLY A 109 -8.58 0.37 7.66
CA GLY A 109 -8.26 -1.01 7.31
C GLY A 109 -7.20 -1.05 6.22
N TYR A 110 -7.36 -0.17 5.23
CA TYR A 110 -6.36 0.05 4.19
C TYR A 110 -5.00 0.42 4.79
N GLU A 111 -4.93 1.38 5.71
CA GLU A 111 -3.67 1.76 6.38
C GLU A 111 -3.02 0.57 7.09
N VAL A 112 -3.79 -0.18 7.90
CA VAL A 112 -3.26 -1.32 8.67
C VAL A 112 -2.74 -2.42 7.74
N ILE A 113 -3.48 -2.75 6.69
CA ILE A 113 -3.07 -3.77 5.71
C ILE A 113 -1.85 -3.28 4.93
N MET A 114 -1.83 -2.02 4.50
CA MET A 114 -0.71 -1.44 3.77
C MET A 114 0.56 -1.40 4.62
N GLU A 115 0.46 -1.01 5.89
CA GLU A 115 1.59 -1.03 6.83
C GLU A 115 2.11 -2.46 7.05
N TYR A 116 1.21 -3.42 7.23
CA TYR A 116 1.55 -4.83 7.35
C TYR A 116 2.30 -5.37 6.12
N LEU A 117 1.80 -5.05 4.93
CA LEU A 117 2.41 -5.44 3.65
C LEU A 117 3.73 -4.72 3.39
N LEU A 118 3.86 -3.45 3.80
CA LEU A 118 5.12 -2.70 3.69
C LEU A 118 6.23 -3.33 4.52
N GLN A 119 5.91 -3.86 5.71
CA GLN A 119 6.85 -4.64 6.53
C GLN A 119 7.24 -5.97 5.86
N ARG A 120 6.40 -6.44 4.92
CA ARG A 120 6.54 -7.51 3.90
C ARG A 120 7.75 -7.43 3.01
N LEU A 121 7.93 -6.22 2.50
CA LEU A 121 8.93 -5.93 1.50
C LEU A 121 10.31 -5.96 2.15
N ILE A 122 11.34 -6.11 1.32
CA ILE A 122 12.73 -6.26 1.76
C ILE A 122 13.06 -5.21 2.84
N PRO A 123 13.52 -5.63 4.03
CA PRO A 123 13.69 -4.75 5.17
C PRO A 123 14.71 -3.65 4.88
N PHE A 124 14.44 -2.43 5.39
CA PHE A 124 15.39 -1.31 5.31
C PHE A 124 16.68 -1.57 6.10
N GLN A 125 16.62 -2.42 7.11
CA GLN A 125 17.72 -2.71 8.03
C GLN A 125 17.86 -4.21 8.23
N ALA A 126 19.09 -4.70 8.30
CA ALA A 126 19.33 -6.06 8.77
C ALA A 126 18.83 -6.15 10.22
N LYS A 127 17.84 -7.00 10.51
CA LYS A 127 17.32 -7.19 11.87
C LYS A 127 18.45 -7.64 12.79
N LYS A 128 19.05 -6.72 13.54
CA LYS A 128 19.82 -7.07 14.74
C LYS A 128 18.83 -7.50 15.80
N ASP A 129 18.87 -8.77 16.14
CA ASP A 129 18.30 -9.35 17.37
C ASP A 129 16.77 -9.31 17.50
N GLN A 130 16.03 -9.67 16.45
CA GLN A 130 14.66 -10.16 16.65
C GLN A 130 14.62 -11.68 16.42
N GLU A 131 14.28 -12.41 17.48
CA GLU A 131 13.68 -13.75 17.42
C GLU A 131 12.74 -13.83 16.21
N PRO A 132 12.72 -14.95 15.47
CA PRO A 132 11.85 -15.11 14.31
C PRO A 132 10.40 -15.07 14.80
N SER A 133 9.86 -13.86 14.87
CA SER A 133 8.49 -13.59 15.30
C SER A 133 7.59 -14.24 14.28
N ARG A 134 7.16 -15.47 14.57
CA ARG A 134 6.20 -16.29 13.83
C ARG A 134 6.35 -16.16 12.32
N THR A 135 7.13 -17.06 11.73
CA THR A 135 7.25 -17.31 10.28
C THR A 135 5.92 -17.03 9.59
N SER A 136 5.78 -15.81 9.09
CA SER A 136 4.51 -15.43 8.49
C SER A 136 4.48 -15.95 7.07
N ARG A 137 3.29 -16.32 6.65
CA ARG A 137 3.05 -17.04 5.40
C ARG A 137 3.18 -16.14 4.17
N ILE A 138 3.13 -14.81 4.34
CA ILE A 138 3.28 -13.85 3.24
C ILE A 138 4.76 -13.61 2.96
N SER A 139 5.20 -14.07 1.79
CA SER A 139 6.51 -13.74 1.21
C SER A 139 6.54 -12.30 0.66
N PRO A 140 7.74 -11.71 0.44
CA PRO A 140 7.85 -10.38 -0.18
C PRO A 140 7.16 -10.28 -1.54
N TRP A 141 7.13 -11.38 -2.30
CA TRP A 141 6.42 -11.46 -3.58
C TRP A 141 4.90 -11.30 -3.43
N ILE A 142 4.31 -12.09 -2.53
CA ILE A 142 2.86 -12.03 -2.24
C ILE A 142 2.50 -10.64 -1.71
N ALA A 143 3.38 -10.04 -0.90
CA ALA A 143 3.20 -8.68 -0.43
C ALA A 143 3.20 -7.65 -1.58
N THR A 144 4.13 -7.75 -2.52
CA THR A 144 4.17 -6.88 -3.70
C THR A 144 2.92 -7.01 -4.57
N ARG A 145 2.45 -8.24 -4.83
CA ARG A 145 1.21 -8.46 -5.59
C ARG A 145 0.01 -7.86 -4.85
N ALA A 146 -0.09 -8.04 -3.53
CA ALA A 146 -1.19 -7.50 -2.73
C ALA A 146 -1.17 -5.96 -2.70
N ILE A 147 0.02 -5.37 -2.61
CA ILE A 147 0.19 -3.92 -2.73
C ILE A 147 -0.27 -3.46 -4.10
N TYR A 148 0.15 -4.10 -5.19
CA TYR A 148 -0.28 -3.77 -6.55
C TYR A 148 -1.81 -3.75 -6.68
N GLU A 149 -2.51 -4.77 -6.17
CA GLU A 149 -3.98 -4.81 -6.17
C GLU A 149 -4.59 -3.67 -5.35
N LEU A 150 -4.07 -3.38 -4.16
CA LEU A 150 -4.56 -2.28 -3.32
C LEU A 150 -4.27 -0.89 -3.91
N LEU A 151 -3.21 -0.75 -4.71
CA LEU A 151 -2.87 0.51 -5.39
C LEU A 151 -3.81 0.83 -6.54
N GLN A 152 -4.49 -0.18 -7.09
CA GLN A 152 -5.46 0.01 -8.17
C GLN A 152 -6.78 0.61 -7.66
N GLU A 153 -7.01 0.68 -6.35
CA GLU A 153 -8.20 1.29 -5.78
C GLU A 153 -8.13 2.83 -5.85
N PRO A 154 -8.95 3.49 -6.69
CA PRO A 154 -8.88 4.94 -6.88
C PRO A 154 -9.37 5.73 -5.65
N SER A 155 -10.21 5.14 -4.80
CA SER A 155 -10.81 5.82 -3.64
C SER A 155 -9.84 6.10 -2.49
N ARG A 156 -8.61 5.56 -2.52
CA ARG A 156 -7.63 5.60 -1.42
C ARG A 156 -6.41 6.49 -1.65
N ARG A 157 -6.54 7.46 -2.55
CA ARG A 157 -5.42 8.34 -2.91
C ARG A 157 -4.86 9.14 -1.72
N MET A 158 -5.70 9.57 -0.78
CA MET A 158 -5.27 10.34 0.39
C MET A 158 -4.42 9.52 1.34
N GLU A 159 -4.87 8.31 1.67
CA GLU A 159 -4.15 7.35 2.50
C GLU A 159 -2.86 6.91 1.79
N LEU A 160 -2.92 6.69 0.47
CA LEU A 160 -1.76 6.31 -0.33
C LEU A 160 -0.60 7.32 -0.26
N HIS A 161 -0.89 8.62 -0.24
CA HIS A 161 0.13 9.66 -0.11
C HIS A 161 0.97 9.50 1.18
N THR A 162 0.38 8.99 2.26
CA THR A 162 1.12 8.75 3.52
C THR A 162 2.16 7.64 3.39
N PHE A 163 1.88 6.64 2.55
CA PHE A 163 2.77 5.50 2.31
C PHE A 163 3.67 5.69 1.08
N PHE A 164 3.43 6.71 0.25
CA PHE A 164 4.10 6.85 -1.04
C PHE A 164 5.62 6.76 -0.94
N SER A 165 6.21 7.51 0.00
CA SER A 165 7.68 7.59 0.11
C SER A 165 8.29 6.27 0.56
N SER A 166 7.66 5.59 1.50
CA SER A 166 8.15 4.31 2.02
C SER A 166 7.94 3.19 0.99
N LEU A 167 6.78 3.12 0.35
CA LEU A 167 6.49 2.17 -0.73
C LEU A 167 7.43 2.37 -1.92
N TYR A 168 7.66 3.62 -2.34
CA TYR A 168 8.54 3.94 -3.46
C TYR A 168 9.95 3.38 -3.23
N VAL A 169 10.54 3.68 -2.06
CA VAL A 169 11.90 3.21 -1.74
C VAL A 169 11.93 1.70 -1.56
N ARG A 170 10.94 1.10 -0.89
CA ARG A 170 10.88 -0.36 -0.70
C ARG A 170 10.73 -1.13 -2.00
N LEU A 171 9.86 -0.68 -2.90
CA LEU A 171 9.65 -1.31 -4.20
C LEU A 171 10.89 -1.14 -5.08
N LEU A 172 11.51 0.05 -5.13
CA LEU A 172 12.77 0.26 -5.84
C LEU A 172 13.86 -0.70 -5.36
N PHE A 173 14.00 -0.85 -4.05
CA PHE A 173 14.99 -1.73 -3.45
C PHE A 173 14.68 -3.20 -3.67
N GLN A 174 13.40 -3.56 -3.73
CA GLN A 174 13.00 -4.90 -4.10
C GLN A 174 13.33 -5.21 -5.56
N VAL A 175 13.15 -4.25 -6.48
CA VAL A 175 13.64 -4.39 -7.87
C VAL A 175 15.16 -4.58 -7.87
N SER A 176 15.92 -3.74 -7.18
CA SER A 176 17.38 -3.85 -7.11
C SER A 176 17.85 -5.20 -6.58
N PHE A 177 17.25 -5.68 -5.49
CA PHE A 177 17.57 -6.97 -4.91
C PHE A 177 17.28 -8.11 -5.90
N LEU A 178 16.09 -8.12 -6.51
CA LEU A 178 15.70 -9.19 -7.44
C LEU A 178 16.54 -9.20 -8.73
N VAL A 179 17.02 -8.04 -9.18
CA VAL A 179 17.82 -7.91 -10.41
C VAL A 179 19.29 -8.21 -10.18
N LEU A 180 19.83 -7.86 -9.00
CA LEU A 180 21.27 -7.95 -8.72
C LEU A 180 21.66 -9.19 -7.92
N GLU A 181 20.72 -9.77 -7.15
CA GLU A 181 20.97 -10.97 -6.37
C GLU A 181 20.41 -12.19 -7.12
N GLU A 182 21.28 -12.96 -7.78
CA GLU A 182 20.98 -14.29 -8.34
C GLU A 182 20.74 -15.31 -7.20
N SER A 183 19.89 -15.01 -6.22
CA SER A 183 19.62 -15.90 -5.09
C SER A 183 18.75 -17.07 -5.54
N ALA A 184 19.42 -18.14 -5.98
CA ALA A 184 18.87 -19.46 -6.26
C ALA A 184 18.18 -20.10 -5.02
N GLU A 185 18.33 -19.51 -3.83
CA GLU A 185 17.74 -19.99 -2.57
C GLU A 185 16.34 -19.41 -2.32
N MET A 186 16.09 -18.15 -2.72
CA MET A 186 14.75 -17.53 -2.65
C MET A 186 13.73 -18.17 -3.61
N LEU A 187 14.21 -18.76 -4.72
CA LEU A 187 13.38 -19.42 -5.72
C LEU A 187 12.94 -20.83 -5.31
N GLN A 188 13.64 -21.49 -4.38
CA GLN A 188 13.35 -22.89 -4.01
C GLN A 188 12.16 -23.02 -3.06
N ASP A 189 11.99 -22.09 -2.11
CA ASP A 189 10.84 -22.08 -1.19
C ASP A 189 9.55 -21.53 -1.84
N GLN A 190 9.68 -20.90 -3.02
CA GLN A 190 8.58 -20.26 -3.75
C GLN A 190 8.00 -21.13 -4.88
N GLN A 191 8.60 -22.30 -5.16
CA GLN A 191 8.14 -23.21 -6.21
C GLN A 191 6.77 -23.86 -5.96
N LEU A 192 6.16 -23.67 -4.78
CA LEU A 192 4.86 -24.24 -4.46
C LEU A 192 3.66 -23.34 -4.78
N VAL A 193 3.85 -22.10 -5.26
CA VAL A 193 2.73 -21.25 -5.70
C VAL A 193 3.05 -20.53 -7.01
N MET A 194 2.81 -21.29 -8.09
CA MET A 194 2.24 -20.83 -9.37
C MET A 194 3.18 -20.39 -10.51
N GLU A 195 3.00 -21.08 -11.65
CA GLU A 195 3.22 -20.56 -13.00
C GLU A 195 2.38 -19.29 -13.21
N CYS A 196 2.98 -18.09 -13.16
CA CYS A 196 2.65 -16.92 -13.98
C CYS A 196 3.25 -15.67 -13.34
N VAL A 197 3.99 -14.90 -14.13
CA VAL A 197 4.59 -13.59 -13.85
C VAL A 197 5.96 -13.58 -13.16
N ASP A 198 6.90 -12.90 -13.82
CA ASP A 198 8.28 -12.67 -13.39
C ASP A 198 8.34 -11.71 -12.17
N PRO A 199 9.06 -12.09 -11.09
CA PRO A 199 9.17 -11.30 -9.88
C PRO A 199 9.61 -9.85 -10.05
N VAL A 200 10.55 -9.63 -10.96
CA VAL A 200 11.09 -8.31 -11.27
C VAL A 200 10.01 -7.47 -11.95
N SER A 201 9.40 -8.01 -13.01
CA SER A 201 8.37 -7.33 -13.79
C SER A 201 7.18 -6.88 -12.93
N SER A 202 6.63 -7.72 -12.05
CA SER A 202 5.51 -7.27 -11.20
C SER A 202 5.92 -6.24 -10.16
N THR A 203 7.15 -6.29 -9.65
CA THR A 203 7.63 -5.25 -8.72
C THR A 203 7.76 -3.90 -9.44
N VAL A 204 8.23 -3.91 -10.69
CA VAL A 204 8.27 -2.71 -11.53
C VAL A 204 6.86 -2.20 -11.85
N GLU A 205 5.90 -3.08 -12.14
CA GLU A 205 4.51 -2.67 -12.34
C GLU A 205 3.89 -2.11 -11.06
N ALA A 206 4.14 -2.70 -9.88
CA ALA A 206 3.72 -2.12 -8.60
C ALA A 206 4.30 -0.71 -8.38
N LEU A 207 5.56 -0.48 -8.73
CA LEU A 207 6.20 0.84 -8.64
C LEU A 207 5.58 1.85 -9.62
N LYS A 208 5.29 1.45 -10.87
CA LYS A 208 4.57 2.28 -11.85
C LYS A 208 3.16 2.62 -11.37
N THR A 209 2.41 1.63 -10.89
CA THR A 209 1.06 1.82 -10.37
C THR A 209 1.07 2.74 -9.16
N LEU A 210 2.03 2.61 -8.24
CA LEU A 210 2.18 3.52 -7.10
C LEU A 210 2.31 4.98 -7.56
N MET A 211 3.19 5.23 -8.54
CA MET A 211 3.39 6.56 -9.10
C MET A 211 2.12 7.06 -9.79
N TYR A 212 1.49 6.22 -10.61
CA TYR A 212 0.26 6.56 -11.33
C TYR A 212 -0.90 6.89 -10.37
N SER A 213 -1.23 5.99 -9.45
CA SER A 213 -2.34 6.14 -8.49
C SER A 213 -2.16 7.31 -7.52
N SER A 214 -0.91 7.75 -7.32
CA SER A 214 -0.59 8.95 -6.53
C SER A 214 -0.64 10.26 -7.32
N GLY A 215 -0.89 10.22 -8.63
CA GLY A 215 -0.89 11.41 -9.48
C GLY A 215 0.46 11.86 -10.01
N TYR A 216 1.40 10.92 -10.14
CA TYR A 216 2.72 11.16 -10.72
C TYR A 216 2.83 10.54 -12.11
N GLU A 217 1.78 10.64 -12.91
CA GLU A 217 1.72 10.12 -14.28
C GLU A 217 2.81 10.74 -15.16
N GLU A 218 3.16 12.01 -14.90
CA GLU A 218 4.27 12.69 -15.58
C GLU A 218 5.64 12.09 -15.28
N LEU A 219 5.86 11.59 -14.05
CA LEU A 219 7.11 10.92 -13.70
C LEU A 219 7.18 9.57 -14.41
N VAL A 220 6.07 8.82 -14.43
CA VAL A 220 5.99 7.54 -15.14
C VAL A 220 6.29 7.72 -16.63
N THR A 221 5.71 8.76 -17.24
CA THR A 221 5.93 9.13 -18.64
C THR A 221 7.38 9.51 -18.88
N TYR A 222 7.97 10.36 -18.02
CA TYR A 222 9.37 10.75 -18.13
C TYR A 222 10.30 9.53 -18.11
N VAL A 223 10.15 8.66 -17.11
CA VAL A 223 10.97 7.44 -16.97
C VAL A 223 10.78 6.53 -18.19
N HIS A 224 9.55 6.40 -18.70
CA HIS A 224 9.27 5.63 -19.91
C HIS A 224 9.96 6.21 -21.16
N THR A 225 9.86 7.53 -21.38
CA THR A 225 10.47 8.21 -22.54
C THR A 225 11.99 8.02 -22.60
N PHE A 226 12.65 7.98 -21.45
CA PHE A 226 14.10 7.73 -21.37
C PHE A 226 14.47 6.25 -21.22
N GLY A 227 13.50 5.33 -21.38
CA GLY A 227 13.75 3.89 -21.30
C GLY A 227 14.11 3.38 -19.90
N GLY A 228 13.88 4.17 -18.85
CA GLY A 228 14.31 3.85 -17.48
C GLY A 228 13.74 2.56 -16.94
N TRP A 229 12.51 2.18 -17.33
CA TRP A 229 11.91 0.90 -16.93
C TRP A 229 12.67 -0.31 -17.48
N ASN A 230 13.18 -0.23 -18.72
CA ASN A 230 13.97 -1.31 -19.32
C ASN A 230 15.36 -1.38 -18.69
N LEU A 231 15.94 -0.22 -18.35
CA LEU A 231 17.23 -0.15 -17.66
C LEU A 231 17.15 -0.73 -16.24
N LEU A 232 16.03 -0.52 -15.53
CA LEU A 232 15.83 -1.05 -14.18
C LEU A 232 15.83 -2.58 -14.12
N VAL A 233 15.38 -3.26 -15.17
CA VAL A 233 15.31 -4.73 -15.19
C VAL A 233 16.53 -5.39 -15.84
N ASP A 234 17.44 -4.59 -16.41
CA ASP A 234 18.70 -5.04 -17.00
C ASP A 234 19.79 -5.03 -15.91
N PRO A 235 20.35 -6.19 -15.50
CA PRO A 235 21.37 -6.24 -14.45
C PRO A 235 22.61 -5.38 -14.73
N GLU A 236 23.02 -5.26 -16.01
CA GLU A 236 24.20 -4.48 -16.39
C GLU A 236 23.95 -2.97 -16.33
N LYS A 237 22.69 -2.56 -16.53
CA LYS A 237 22.27 -1.15 -16.60
C LYS A 237 21.32 -0.73 -15.49
N HIS A 238 21.15 -1.58 -14.48
CA HIS A 238 20.19 -1.38 -13.39
C HIS A 238 20.35 0.00 -12.75
N TYR A 239 21.60 0.38 -12.45
CA TYR A 239 21.91 1.65 -11.83
C TYR A 239 21.62 2.86 -12.74
N ASP A 240 21.71 2.73 -14.07
CA ASP A 240 21.25 3.78 -14.98
C ASP A 240 19.73 3.98 -14.85
N GLY A 241 18.97 2.90 -14.69
CA GLY A 241 17.55 2.95 -14.38
C GLY A 241 17.26 3.65 -13.04
N VAL A 242 18.04 3.33 -11.99
CA VAL A 242 17.94 3.97 -10.66
C VAL A 242 18.22 5.47 -10.75
N THR A 243 19.25 5.90 -11.49
CA THR A 243 19.53 7.33 -11.68
C THR A 243 18.41 8.03 -12.45
N LEU A 244 17.81 7.42 -13.47
CA LEU A 244 16.68 8.02 -14.18
C LEU A 244 15.45 8.20 -13.30
N LEU A 245 15.15 7.22 -12.43
CA LEU A 245 14.11 7.35 -11.41
C LEU A 245 14.40 8.51 -10.45
N ALA A 246 15.61 8.56 -9.91
CA ALA A 246 16.04 9.62 -8.98
C ALA A 246 15.97 11.02 -9.62
N ARG A 247 16.43 11.13 -10.87
CA ARG A 247 16.37 12.36 -11.68
C ARG A 247 14.94 12.80 -11.95
N SER A 248 14.05 11.86 -12.27
CA SER A 248 12.63 12.16 -12.57
C SER A 248 11.94 12.87 -11.42
N LEU A 249 12.21 12.44 -10.19
CA LEU A 249 11.67 13.01 -8.96
C LEU A 249 12.09 14.48 -8.75
N VAL A 250 13.34 14.81 -9.07
CA VAL A 250 13.88 16.18 -8.96
C VAL A 250 13.37 17.07 -10.10
N VAL A 251 13.44 16.57 -11.34
CA VAL A 251 13.04 17.32 -12.54
C VAL A 251 11.56 17.65 -12.54
N LYS A 252 10.73 16.75 -12.01
CA LYS A 252 9.26 16.91 -11.93
C LYS A 252 8.76 17.49 -10.61
N ASP A 253 9.66 17.96 -9.75
CA ASP A 253 9.34 18.58 -8.45
C ASP A 253 8.35 17.76 -7.60
N CYS A 254 8.63 16.47 -7.44
CA CYS A 254 7.77 15.58 -6.67
C CYS A 254 7.66 16.04 -5.21
N TRP A 255 6.43 16.18 -4.71
CA TRP A 255 6.16 16.63 -3.35
C TRP A 255 6.75 15.70 -2.27
N HIS A 256 6.97 14.43 -2.60
CA HIS A 256 7.53 13.42 -1.70
C HIS A 256 9.07 13.36 -1.74
N ASN A 257 9.75 14.27 -2.42
CA ASN A 257 11.22 14.29 -2.50
C ASN A 257 11.89 14.26 -1.12
N ARG A 258 11.47 15.13 -0.20
CA ARG A 258 12.04 15.20 1.15
C ARG A 258 11.91 13.89 1.94
N PRO A 259 10.71 13.30 2.10
CA PRO A 259 10.59 12.03 2.82
C PRO A 259 11.32 10.88 2.11
N ILE A 260 11.32 10.82 0.77
CA ILE A 260 12.12 9.82 0.03
C ILE A 260 13.61 9.95 0.36
N PHE A 261 14.17 11.16 0.29
CA PHE A 261 15.58 11.38 0.60
C PHE A 261 15.90 11.08 2.07
N SER A 262 14.98 11.37 2.99
CA SER A 262 15.14 11.00 4.39
C SER A 262 15.22 9.48 4.57
N PHE A 263 14.40 8.69 3.86
CA PHE A 263 14.49 7.23 3.88
C PHE A 263 15.82 6.73 3.31
N ILE A 264 16.24 7.25 2.16
CA ILE A 264 17.51 6.88 1.52
C ILE A 264 18.72 7.18 2.43
N ILE A 265 18.73 8.35 3.09
CA ILE A 265 19.80 8.69 4.05
C ILE A 265 19.81 7.74 5.25
N SER A 266 18.63 7.40 5.79
CA SER A 266 18.51 6.46 6.90
C SER A 266 19.06 5.07 6.53
N ILE A 267 18.79 4.61 5.31
CA ILE A 267 19.33 3.36 4.77
C ILE A 267 20.86 3.43 4.66
N LEU A 268 21.41 4.53 4.15
CA LEU A 268 22.86 4.70 3.98
C LEU A 268 23.61 4.73 5.32
N GLN A 269 22.92 4.98 6.44
CA GLN A 269 23.51 4.87 7.78
C GLN A 269 23.65 3.40 8.22
N ASP A 270 22.89 2.47 7.63
CA ASP A 270 23.03 1.04 7.85
C ASP A 270 23.94 0.41 6.78
N MET A 271 25.18 0.11 7.18
CA MET A 271 26.18 -0.53 6.31
C MET A 271 25.83 -1.99 5.96
N ASN A 272 24.87 -2.60 6.64
CA ASN A 272 24.43 -3.97 6.38
C ASN A 272 23.16 -4.05 5.52
N CYS A 273 22.68 -2.93 4.98
CA CYS A 273 21.52 -2.94 4.09
C CYS A 273 21.90 -3.56 2.73
N PRO A 274 21.15 -4.57 2.22
CA PRO A 274 21.48 -5.21 0.93
C PRO A 274 21.44 -4.24 -0.25
N ASN A 275 20.64 -3.17 -0.15
CA ASN A 275 20.45 -2.19 -1.21
C ASN A 275 21.28 -0.90 -1.02
N HIS A 276 22.38 -0.98 -0.26
CA HIS A 276 23.22 0.19 0.04
C HIS A 276 23.78 0.85 -1.22
N ILE A 277 24.20 0.07 -2.23
CA ILE A 277 24.71 0.61 -3.50
C ILE A 277 23.59 1.34 -4.26
N THR A 278 22.39 0.76 -4.35
CA THR A 278 21.23 1.42 -4.95
C THR A 278 20.93 2.76 -4.27
N ALA A 279 20.93 2.78 -2.93
CA ALA A 279 20.72 3.99 -2.14
C ALA A 279 21.77 5.07 -2.45
N LEU A 280 23.04 4.67 -2.58
CA LEU A 280 24.15 5.58 -2.88
C LEU A 280 24.01 6.16 -4.29
N VAL A 281 23.80 5.31 -5.30
CA VAL A 281 23.58 5.72 -6.69
C VAL A 281 22.42 6.72 -6.76
N PHE A 282 21.29 6.40 -6.12
CA PHE A 282 20.13 7.27 -6.06
C PHE A 282 20.48 8.65 -5.45
N LEU A 283 21.16 8.68 -4.30
CA LEU A 283 21.50 9.94 -3.62
C LEU A 283 22.53 10.77 -4.41
N THR A 284 23.51 10.12 -5.05
CA THR A 284 24.53 10.81 -5.87
C THR A 284 23.91 11.49 -7.09
N GLU A 285 22.91 10.89 -7.73
CA GLU A 285 22.19 11.51 -8.84
C GLU A 285 21.40 12.75 -8.38
N VAL A 286 20.65 12.64 -7.27
CA VAL A 286 19.87 13.77 -6.74
C VAL A 286 20.76 14.96 -6.35
N THR A 287 21.92 14.68 -5.76
CA THR A 287 22.88 15.71 -5.34
C THR A 287 23.68 16.28 -6.52
N GLY A 288 24.01 15.46 -7.52
CA GLY A 288 24.68 15.87 -8.75
C GLY A 288 23.79 16.67 -9.70
N ALA A 289 22.54 16.27 -9.88
CA ALA A 289 21.54 16.99 -10.69
C ALA A 289 21.29 18.41 -10.16
N ALA A 290 21.36 18.63 -8.83
CA ALA A 290 21.26 19.95 -8.23
C ALA A 290 22.49 20.86 -8.48
N GLY A 291 23.64 20.28 -8.84
CA GLY A 291 24.88 20.99 -9.17
C GLY A 291 25.04 21.35 -10.65
N GLY A 292 24.32 20.67 -11.54
CA GLY A 292 24.55 20.75 -12.99
C GLY A 292 23.94 21.94 -13.72
N TRP A 293 22.82 22.51 -13.27
CA TRP A 293 22.13 23.58 -13.99
C TRP A 293 22.08 24.89 -13.19
N GLY A 294 23.00 25.80 -13.49
CA GLY A 294 22.87 27.21 -13.17
C GLY A 294 21.74 27.83 -14.00
N GLY A 295 20.50 27.72 -13.53
CA GLY A 295 19.37 28.26 -14.29
C GLY A 295 17.95 28.04 -13.76
N ALA A 296 17.73 27.93 -12.44
CA ALA A 296 16.42 28.21 -11.82
C ALA A 296 16.57 28.21 -10.29
N GLY A 297 16.36 29.36 -9.66
CA GLY A 297 16.57 29.58 -8.21
C GLY A 297 15.57 28.89 -7.27
N ALA A 298 14.77 27.93 -7.74
CA ALA A 298 13.71 27.30 -6.93
C ALA A 298 14.11 25.96 -6.31
N SER A 299 14.87 25.09 -7.01
CA SER A 299 15.15 23.72 -6.53
C SER A 299 16.19 23.62 -5.41
N LYS A 300 17.04 24.63 -5.18
CA LYS A 300 18.04 24.58 -4.10
C LYS A 300 17.41 24.69 -2.70
N ALA A 301 16.27 25.37 -2.56
CA ALA A 301 15.58 25.55 -1.28
C ALA A 301 14.84 24.27 -0.82
N ALA A 302 14.49 23.38 -1.75
CA ALA A 302 13.80 22.13 -1.44
C ALA A 302 14.73 21.12 -0.75
N ILE A 303 16.02 21.12 -1.06
CA ILE A 303 17.00 20.11 -0.61
C ILE A 303 17.77 20.57 0.64
N TYR A 304 18.04 21.89 0.82
CA TYR A 304 18.80 22.40 1.98
C TYR A 304 18.23 23.71 2.56
N PRO A 305 17.35 23.68 3.59
CA PRO A 305 16.83 24.89 4.23
C PRO A 305 17.87 25.70 5.04
N TRP A 306 19.00 25.09 5.40
CA TRP A 306 20.03 25.70 6.24
C TRP A 306 21.16 26.39 5.45
N SER A 307 21.14 26.31 4.12
CA SER A 307 22.20 26.87 3.26
C SER A 307 21.94 28.30 2.80
N ILE A 308 20.93 28.99 3.33
CA ILE A 308 20.66 30.40 3.02
C ILE A 308 21.31 31.28 4.11
N HIS A 309 22.35 32.02 3.71
CA HIS A 309 22.99 33.05 4.54
C HIS A 309 21.96 34.06 5.11
N PRO A 310 22.20 34.69 6.28
CA PRO A 310 21.19 35.43 7.06
C PRO A 310 20.67 36.74 6.46
N ALA A 311 20.90 37.05 5.19
CA ALA A 311 20.66 38.38 4.62
C ALA A 311 19.29 38.57 3.95
N ALA A 312 18.49 37.52 3.73
CA ALA A 312 17.24 37.61 2.97
C ALA A 312 15.96 37.55 3.83
N ARG A 313 16.04 37.97 5.10
CA ARG A 313 14.87 38.04 5.99
C ARG A 313 14.37 39.48 6.11
N LEU A 314 13.87 40.07 5.02
CA LEU A 314 13.12 41.33 5.02
C LEU A 314 12.45 41.47 3.64
N THR A 315 11.22 40.96 3.53
CA THR A 315 10.10 41.44 2.68
C THR A 315 9.19 40.26 2.30
N SER A 316 8.28 39.91 3.20
CA SER A 316 6.95 39.42 2.82
C SER A 316 6.09 39.39 4.08
N GLN A 317 5.16 40.33 4.17
CA GLN A 317 4.06 40.25 5.12
C GLN A 317 3.16 39.05 4.76
N PRO A 318 2.61 38.32 5.75
CA PRO A 318 1.57 37.33 5.48
C PRO A 318 0.24 38.05 5.18
N PRO A 319 -0.62 37.53 4.28
CA PRO A 319 -1.97 38.05 4.11
C PRO A 319 -2.81 37.76 5.36
N ARG A 320 -3.66 38.73 5.70
CA ARG A 320 -4.49 38.79 6.91
C ARG A 320 -5.55 37.68 6.94
N ARG A 321 -5.82 37.17 8.15
CA ARG A 321 -7.02 36.39 8.51
C ARG A 321 -8.29 37.17 8.17
N ILE A 322 -9.26 36.49 7.60
CA ILE A 322 -10.68 36.88 7.65
C ILE A 322 -11.39 35.77 8.42
N GLU A 323 -11.50 35.97 9.73
CA GLU A 323 -12.60 35.46 10.54
C GLU A 323 -13.71 36.50 10.40
N ASP A 324 -14.87 36.11 9.87
CA ASP A 324 -16.22 36.62 10.15
C ASP A 324 -17.14 36.31 8.97
N LEU A 325 -17.94 35.26 9.12
CA LEU A 325 -19.31 35.15 8.60
C LEU A 325 -19.96 33.92 9.23
N THR A 326 -20.37 34.06 10.50
CA THR A 326 -21.43 33.26 11.09
C THR A 326 -22.76 33.71 10.50
N ASN A 327 -23.51 32.81 9.85
CA ASN A 327 -24.86 32.41 10.28
C ASN A 327 -25.64 31.61 9.23
N ASN A 328 -26.26 30.55 9.73
CA ASN A 328 -27.47 29.86 9.24
C ASN A 328 -27.42 29.19 7.86
N THR A 329 -27.45 27.85 7.82
CA THR A 329 -28.71 27.08 7.78
C THR A 329 -28.47 25.61 8.16
N SER A 330 -29.30 25.08 9.06
CA SER A 330 -29.35 23.68 9.51
C SER A 330 -29.70 22.69 8.39
N LEU A 331 -29.15 21.47 8.43
CA LEU A 331 -29.91 20.20 8.51
C LEU A 331 -28.99 18.97 8.46
N GLY A 332 -28.89 18.30 9.61
CA GLY A 332 -28.92 16.84 9.77
C GLY A 332 -27.79 15.99 9.20
N PHE A 333 -26.78 15.67 10.03
CA PHE A 333 -26.16 14.34 10.10
C PHE A 333 -25.58 14.17 11.50
N LEU A 334 -26.40 13.62 12.40
CA LEU A 334 -25.97 13.10 13.70
C LEU A 334 -25.79 11.58 13.55
N GLU A 335 -24.75 11.08 14.21
CA GLU A 335 -24.52 9.70 14.67
C GLU A 335 -24.02 8.67 13.66
N LEU A 336 -22.69 8.45 13.65
CA LEU A 336 -22.10 7.10 13.49
C LEU A 336 -20.61 6.94 13.89
N GLU A 337 -20.00 7.88 14.62
CA GLU A 337 -18.58 7.77 15.01
C GLU A 337 -18.29 7.34 16.46
N ASP A 338 -19.31 7.21 17.33
CA ASP A 338 -19.08 6.72 18.69
C ASP A 338 -19.39 5.23 18.79
N LEU A 339 -18.39 4.36 18.54
CA LEU A 339 -18.23 3.03 19.16
C LEU A 339 -17.01 2.27 18.59
N ILE A 340 -15.80 2.68 19.00
CA ILE A 340 -14.61 1.80 19.04
C ILE A 340 -14.00 1.96 20.44
N PRO A 341 -13.96 0.92 21.31
CA PRO A 341 -13.19 1.02 22.53
C PRO A 341 -11.71 0.79 22.23
N ALA A 342 -10.87 1.48 23.03
CA ALA A 342 -9.41 1.46 23.02
C ALA A 342 -8.80 0.05 23.16
#